data_AF-A0AAV8QUN7-F1
#
_entry.id   AF-A0AAV8QUN7-F1
#
_cell.length_a   1.000
_cell.length_b   1.000
_cell.length_c   1.000
_cell.angle_alpha   90.00
_cell.angle_beta   90.00
_cell.angle_gamma   90.00
#
_symmetry.space_group_name_H-M   'P 1'
#
loop_
_entity.id
_entity.type
_entity.pdbx_description
1 polymer ?
#
loop_
_entity_poly.entity_id
_entity_poly.type
_entity_poly.pdbx_seq_one_letter_code
_entity_poly.pdbx_strand_id
1 'polypeptide(L)'
;MMSARTPIALQALKASSRDDKGNGSVVSEQGTSGVQSRRERKISLQQDVDKLRKKLRHEENVHRALVRAFTRPLGVLPRLPPHLPSHTQKLLAEVAVLEEEVVRLEEQVVIFLQGLYQEAVRSSSSEQNCFPSVEQMQPSLSSSASYY
;
A
#
# COMPACT_ATOMS: atom_id res chain seq x y z
N MET A 1 -22.65 47.25 21.09
CA MET A 1 -23.88 47.82 20.50
C MET A 1 -24.65 46.70 19.82
N MET A 2 -25.87 46.44 20.27
CA MET A 2 -26.70 45.30 19.86
C MET A 2 -27.50 45.72 18.62
N SER A 3 -27.26 45.10 17.46
CA SER A 3 -28.02 45.41 16.24
C SER A 3 -29.08 44.33 16.02
N ALA A 4 -30.31 44.62 16.44
CA ALA A 4 -31.49 43.84 16.09
C ALA A 4 -31.90 44.18 14.65
N ARG A 5 -32.10 43.16 13.81
CA ARG A 5 -32.76 43.32 12.50
C ARG A 5 -34.06 42.52 12.50
N THR A 6 -35.13 43.25 12.31
CA THR A 6 -36.54 42.88 12.31
C THR A 6 -36.92 42.02 11.10
N PRO A 7 -37.95 41.16 11.20
CA PRO A 7 -38.43 40.35 10.07
C PRO A 7 -39.23 41.20 9.07
N ILE A 8 -39.02 40.89 7.78
CA ILE A 8 -39.75 41.47 6.64
C ILE A 8 -41.20 40.96 6.65
N ALA A 9 -42.15 41.90 6.71
CA ALA A 9 -43.58 41.64 6.51
C ALA A 9 -43.88 41.57 5.01
N LEU A 10 -44.21 40.39 4.49
CA LEU A 10 -44.80 40.27 3.16
C LEU A 10 -46.31 40.52 3.25
N GLN A 11 -46.71 41.66 2.67
CA GLN A 11 -48.10 42.07 2.56
C GLN A 11 -48.85 41.22 1.53
N ALA A 12 -50.10 40.97 1.89
CA ALA A 12 -51.09 40.19 1.17
C ALA A 12 -51.52 40.86 -0.13
N LEU A 13 -51.63 40.07 -1.20
CA LEU A 13 -52.45 40.41 -2.37
C LEU A 13 -53.78 39.67 -2.25
N LYS A 14 -54.81 40.45 -1.95
CA LYS A 14 -56.22 40.08 -1.85
C LYS A 14 -56.79 40.00 -3.27
N ALA A 15 -57.08 38.79 -3.74
CA ALA A 15 -57.85 38.56 -4.95
C ALA A 15 -59.34 38.38 -4.60
N SER A 16 -60.15 39.19 -5.27
CA SER A 16 -61.61 39.28 -5.22
C SER A 16 -62.24 38.15 -6.05
N SER A 17 -63.35 37.56 -5.58
CA SER A 17 -64.62 37.41 -6.33
C SER A 17 -65.46 36.19 -5.92
N ARG A 18 -66.58 36.51 -5.24
CA ARG A 18 -67.95 35.96 -5.32
C ARG A 18 -68.27 34.51 -4.94
N ASP A 19 -69.36 34.43 -4.17
CA ASP A 19 -70.06 33.29 -3.62
C ASP A 19 -70.65 32.33 -4.68
N ASP A 20 -70.54 31.02 -4.41
CA ASP A 20 -71.59 30.04 -4.74
C ASP A 20 -71.61 28.90 -3.70
N LYS A 21 -72.81 28.39 -3.46
CA LYS A 21 -73.25 27.65 -2.28
C LYS A 21 -73.38 26.17 -2.65
N GLY A 22 -72.57 25.28 -2.08
CA GLY A 22 -72.60 23.86 -2.46
C GLY A 22 -71.92 22.88 -1.50
N ASN A 23 -72.68 22.46 -0.48
CA ASN A 23 -72.77 21.14 0.15
C ASN A 23 -71.61 20.11 0.02
N GLY A 24 -71.20 19.53 1.18
CA GLY A 24 -70.78 18.12 1.25
C GLY A 24 -69.30 17.83 1.53
N SER A 25 -68.96 17.64 2.80
CA SER A 25 -67.97 16.67 3.31
C SER A 25 -66.74 16.38 2.43
N VAL A 26 -65.69 17.19 2.57
CA VAL A 26 -64.34 16.77 2.17
C VAL A 26 -63.48 16.64 3.42
N VAL A 27 -63.24 15.39 3.76
CA VAL A 27 -62.27 14.88 4.71
C VAL A 27 -61.01 15.77 4.73
N SER A 28 -60.75 16.40 5.88
CA SER A 28 -59.50 17.09 6.15
C SER A 28 -58.43 16.05 6.54
N GLU A 29 -57.95 15.28 5.58
CA GLU A 29 -56.82 14.34 5.76
C GLU A 29 -55.79 14.50 4.63
N GLN A 30 -55.25 15.72 4.44
CA GLN A 30 -54.16 15.92 3.45
C GLN A 30 -52.93 16.67 3.99
N GLY A 31 -52.94 17.08 5.27
CA GLY A 31 -51.80 17.75 5.89
C GLY A 31 -50.71 16.84 6.50
N THR A 32 -51.00 15.54 6.69
CA THR A 32 -50.15 14.63 7.48
C THR A 32 -49.26 13.72 6.63
N SER A 33 -49.72 13.30 5.44
CA SER A 33 -49.02 12.28 4.63
C SER A 33 -47.67 12.77 4.08
N GLY A 34 -47.60 14.03 3.61
CA GLY A 34 -46.37 14.63 3.11
C GLY A 34 -45.31 14.82 4.19
N VAL A 35 -45.72 15.11 5.43
CA VAL A 35 -44.82 15.28 6.57
C VAL A 35 -44.30 13.93 7.05
N GLN A 36 -45.15 12.90 7.11
CA GLN A 36 -44.75 11.52 7.44
C GLN A 36 -43.75 10.98 6.41
N SER A 37 -44.03 11.13 5.10
CA SER A 37 -43.14 10.73 4.03
C SER A 37 -41.77 11.43 4.08
N ARG A 38 -41.71 12.70 4.49
CA ARG A 38 -40.43 13.41 4.70
C ARG A 38 -39.66 12.88 5.90
N ARG A 39 -40.35 12.56 7.00
CA ARG A 39 -39.73 11.97 8.20
C ARG A 39 -39.18 10.59 7.92
N GLU A 40 -39.94 9.73 7.25
CA GLU A 40 -39.49 8.38 6.84
C GLU A 40 -38.27 8.45 5.93
N ARG A 41 -38.29 9.34 4.93
CA ARG A 41 -37.11 9.58 4.07
C ARG A 41 -35.90 10.03 4.88
N LYS A 42 -36.06 10.95 5.84
CA LYS A 42 -34.97 11.37 6.72
C LYS A 42 -34.41 10.20 7.54
N ILE A 43 -35.27 9.33 8.07
CA ILE A 43 -34.85 8.16 8.84
C ILE A 43 -34.10 7.17 7.95
N SER A 44 -34.63 6.85 6.76
CA SER A 44 -33.97 5.96 5.79
C SER A 44 -32.59 6.48 5.40
N LEU A 45 -32.48 7.78 5.08
CA LEU A 45 -31.19 8.39 4.74
C LEU A 45 -30.21 8.36 5.90
N GLN A 46 -30.68 8.57 7.13
CA GLN A 46 -29.81 8.48 8.31
C GLN A 46 -29.28 7.06 8.49
N GLN A 47 -30.13 6.03 8.29
CA GLN A 47 -29.71 4.63 8.33
C GLN A 47 -28.70 4.30 7.22
N ASP A 48 -28.90 4.83 6.02
CA ASP A 48 -27.97 4.64 4.90
C ASP A 48 -26.61 5.31 5.17
N VAL A 49 -26.59 6.51 5.76
CA VAL A 49 -25.36 7.18 6.20
C VAL A 49 -24.62 6.33 7.22
N ASP A 50 -25.33 5.75 8.19
CA ASP A 50 -24.71 4.90 9.21
C ASP A 50 -24.16 3.59 8.61
N LYS A 51 -24.88 3.01 7.63
CA LYS A 51 -24.43 1.84 6.86
C LYS A 51 -23.18 2.16 6.04
N LEU A 52 -23.16 3.30 5.35
CA LEU A 52 -22.01 3.77 4.58
C LEU A 52 -20.80 4.01 5.48
N ARG A 53 -20.98 4.65 6.64
CA ARG A 53 -19.90 4.86 7.62
C ARG A 53 -19.33 3.53 8.14
N LYS A 54 -20.16 2.51 8.36
CA LYS A 54 -19.69 1.17 8.74
C LYS A 54 -18.84 0.52 7.64
N LYS A 55 -19.30 0.60 6.38
CA LYS A 55 -18.53 0.10 5.22
C LYS A 55 -17.20 0.83 5.04
N LEU A 56 -17.21 2.15 5.13
CA LEU A 56 -16.00 2.96 5.00
C LEU A 56 -14.93 2.54 6.02
N ARG A 57 -15.30 2.39 7.30
CA ARG A 57 -14.35 1.92 8.32
C ARG A 57 -13.81 0.52 8.03
N HIS A 58 -14.62 -0.36 7.47
CA HIS A 58 -14.17 -1.70 7.07
C HIS A 58 -13.11 -1.61 5.97
N GLU A 59 -13.39 -0.85 4.91
CA GLU A 59 -12.45 -0.61 3.81
C GLU A 59 -11.15 0.05 4.30
N GLU A 60 -11.22 1.07 5.16
CA GLU A 60 -10.04 1.72 5.74
C GLU A 60 -9.19 0.74 6.58
N ASN A 61 -9.84 -0.18 7.30
CA ASN A 61 -9.14 -1.21 8.06
C ASN A 61 -8.47 -2.24 7.15
N VAL A 62 -9.16 -2.68 6.10
CA VAL A 62 -8.60 -3.56 5.07
C VAL A 62 -7.41 -2.89 4.39
N HIS A 63 -7.56 -1.65 3.94
CA HIS A 63 -6.49 -0.88 3.33
C HIS A 63 -5.28 -0.75 4.26
N ARG A 64 -5.50 -0.40 5.53
CA ARG A 64 -4.42 -0.33 6.53
C ARG A 64 -3.71 -1.68 6.73
N ALA A 65 -4.45 -2.78 6.71
CA ALA A 65 -3.89 -4.11 6.82
C ALA A 65 -3.04 -4.48 5.60
N LEU A 66 -3.51 -4.15 4.39
CA LEU A 66 -2.76 -4.34 3.15
C LEU A 66 -1.48 -3.50 3.13
N VAL A 67 -1.57 -2.21 3.50
CA VAL A 67 -0.38 -1.35 3.61
C VAL A 67 0.65 -1.97 4.53
N ARG A 68 0.25 -2.42 5.73
CA ARG A 68 1.15 -3.10 6.67
C ARG A 68 1.77 -4.38 6.09
N ALA A 69 1.02 -5.13 5.30
CA ALA A 69 1.52 -6.36 4.68
C ALA A 69 2.57 -6.07 3.60
N PHE A 70 2.42 -4.97 2.85
CA PHE A 70 3.35 -4.59 1.77
C PHE A 70 4.52 -3.71 2.23
N THR A 71 4.43 -3.04 3.38
CA THR A 71 5.53 -2.21 3.92
C THR A 71 6.36 -2.91 5.00
N ARG A 72 6.18 -4.22 5.17
CA ARG A 72 6.95 -4.99 6.16
C ARG A 72 8.38 -5.26 5.65
N PRO A 73 9.36 -5.50 6.53
CA PRO A 73 10.65 -6.01 6.12
C PRO A 73 10.53 -7.37 5.43
N LEU A 74 11.37 -7.61 4.42
CA LEU A 74 11.52 -8.93 3.79
C LEU A 74 11.97 -9.96 4.83
N GLY A 75 11.55 -11.22 4.68
CA GLY A 75 11.83 -12.30 5.64
C GLY A 75 10.92 -12.38 6.86
N VAL A 76 9.94 -11.48 6.98
CA VAL A 76 8.91 -11.57 8.04
C VAL A 76 7.56 -11.87 7.40
N LEU A 77 6.76 -12.76 7.99
CA LEU A 77 5.39 -13.00 7.53
C LEU A 77 4.46 -11.82 7.90
N PRO A 78 3.58 -11.34 7.01
CA PRO A 78 2.67 -10.26 7.36
C PRO A 78 1.72 -10.68 8.48
N ARG A 79 1.54 -9.84 9.50
CA ARG A 79 0.53 -10.05 10.55
C ARG A 79 -0.84 -9.61 10.03
N LEU A 80 -1.60 -10.56 9.53
CA LEU A 80 -2.87 -10.30 8.85
C LEU A 80 -4.05 -10.40 9.82
N PRO A 81 -4.88 -9.35 9.93
CA PRO A 81 -6.06 -9.41 10.76
C PRO A 81 -7.17 -10.28 10.14
N PRO A 82 -8.06 -10.88 10.97
CA PRO A 82 -9.05 -11.86 10.53
C PRO A 82 -10.20 -11.27 9.69
N HIS A 83 -10.33 -9.94 9.63
CA HIS A 83 -11.34 -9.26 8.82
C HIS A 83 -10.93 -9.11 7.34
N LEU A 84 -9.71 -9.51 6.97
CA LEU A 84 -9.32 -9.64 5.56
C LEU A 84 -9.98 -10.89 4.95
N PRO A 85 -10.39 -10.84 3.67
CA PRO A 85 -10.82 -12.04 2.96
C PRO A 85 -9.75 -13.14 3.02
N SER A 86 -10.16 -14.38 3.30
CA SER A 86 -9.26 -15.53 3.49
C SER A 86 -8.34 -15.77 2.29
N HIS A 87 -8.88 -15.61 1.08
CA HIS A 87 -8.11 -15.72 -0.16
C HIS A 87 -6.97 -14.70 -0.20
N THR A 88 -7.24 -13.44 0.15
CA THR A 88 -6.23 -12.38 0.23
C THR A 88 -5.20 -12.68 1.32
N GLN A 89 -5.62 -13.24 2.46
CA GLN A 89 -4.67 -13.61 3.51
C GLN A 89 -3.66 -14.66 3.03
N LYS A 90 -4.17 -15.69 2.32
CA LYS A 90 -3.33 -16.74 1.74
C LYS A 90 -2.34 -16.16 0.72
N LEU A 91 -2.80 -15.31 -0.20
CA LEU A 91 -1.94 -14.71 -1.22
C LEU A 91 -0.83 -13.86 -0.59
N LEU A 92 -1.15 -13.04 0.41
CA LEU A 92 -0.15 -12.22 1.09
C LEU A 92 0.89 -13.07 1.83
N ALA A 93 0.50 -14.21 2.39
CA ALA A 93 1.43 -15.15 3.00
C ALA A 93 2.32 -15.85 1.96
N GLU A 94 1.76 -16.22 0.80
CA GLU A 94 2.50 -16.84 -0.30
C GLU A 94 3.53 -15.88 -0.90
N VAL A 95 3.11 -14.66 -1.24
CA VAL A 95 4.00 -13.59 -1.72
C VAL A 95 5.12 -13.34 -0.72
N ALA A 96 4.82 -13.35 0.58
CA ALA A 96 5.81 -13.15 1.62
C ALA A 96 6.91 -14.21 1.67
N VAL A 97 6.57 -15.47 1.39
CA VAL A 97 7.53 -16.57 1.32
C VAL A 97 8.38 -16.44 0.05
N LEU A 98 7.76 -16.15 -1.09
CA LEU A 98 8.46 -15.95 -2.36
C LEU A 98 9.46 -14.79 -2.29
N GLU A 99 9.08 -13.70 -1.64
CA GLU A 99 9.96 -12.55 -1.40
C GLU A 99 11.25 -12.97 -0.67
N GLU A 100 11.14 -13.82 0.36
CA GLU A 100 12.30 -14.33 1.09
C GLU A 100 13.14 -15.29 0.24
N GLU A 101 12.50 -16.13 -0.57
CA GLU A 101 13.22 -17.02 -1.48
C GLU A 101 14.06 -16.25 -2.49
N VAL A 102 13.54 -15.15 -3.03
CA VAL A 102 14.28 -14.26 -3.94
C VAL A 102 15.49 -13.67 -3.24
N VAL A 103 15.33 -13.09 -2.04
CA VAL A 103 16.44 -12.51 -1.27
C VAL A 103 17.54 -13.55 -1.02
N ARG A 104 17.17 -14.75 -0.57
CA ARG A 104 18.13 -15.85 -0.33
C ARG A 104 18.85 -16.30 -1.61
N LEU A 105 18.17 -16.28 -2.75
CA LEU A 105 18.79 -16.59 -4.05
C LEU A 105 19.78 -15.49 -4.47
N GLU A 106 19.41 -14.23 -4.29
CA GLU A 106 20.30 -13.09 -4.56
C GLU A 106 21.57 -13.14 -3.71
N GLU A 107 21.46 -13.45 -2.42
CA GLU A 107 22.61 -13.65 -1.53
C GLU A 107 23.55 -14.75 -2.04
N GLN A 108 23.01 -15.88 -2.49
CA GLN A 108 23.84 -16.94 -3.07
C GLN A 108 24.54 -16.51 -4.35
N VAL A 109 23.87 -15.74 -5.22
CA VAL A 109 24.50 -15.20 -6.44
C VAL A 109 25.70 -14.33 -6.09
N VAL A 110 25.57 -13.47 -5.07
CA VAL A 110 26.70 -12.64 -4.59
C VAL A 110 27.85 -13.51 -4.09
N ILE A 111 27.56 -14.56 -3.31
CA ILE A 111 28.58 -15.50 -2.82
C ILE A 111 29.30 -16.21 -3.97
N PHE A 112 28.58 -16.69 -4.97
CA PHE A 112 29.18 -17.36 -6.13
C PHE A 112 30.07 -16.41 -6.93
N LEU A 113 29.63 -15.18 -7.19
CA LEU A 113 30.43 -14.18 -7.89
C LEU A 113 31.71 -13.85 -7.11
N GLN A 114 31.64 -13.75 -5.78
CA GLN A 114 32.83 -13.55 -4.94
C GLN A 114 33.80 -14.74 -5.02
N GLY A 115 33.28 -15.97 -4.99
CA GLY A 115 34.07 -17.18 -5.15
C GLY A 115 34.80 -17.22 -6.50
N LEU A 116 34.09 -16.92 -7.59
CA LEU A 116 34.66 -16.83 -8.93
C LEU A 116 35.74 -15.76 -9.04
N TYR A 117 35.53 -14.59 -8.42
CA TYR A 117 36.55 -13.54 -8.38
C TYR A 117 37.81 -13.99 -7.65
N GLN A 118 37.66 -14.63 -6.48
CA GLN A 118 38.78 -15.15 -5.70
C GLN A 118 39.54 -16.22 -6.48
N GLU A 119 38.82 -17.11 -7.17
CA GLU A 119 39.40 -18.15 -8.01
C GLU A 119 40.18 -17.54 -9.17
N ALA A 120 39.62 -16.56 -9.89
CA ALA A 120 40.31 -15.88 -10.99
C ALA A 120 41.60 -15.19 -10.53
N VAL A 121 41.56 -14.50 -9.39
CA VAL A 121 42.75 -13.88 -8.78
C VAL A 121 43.80 -14.93 -8.43
N ARG A 122 43.41 -16.04 -7.79
CA ARG A 122 44.31 -17.12 -7.40
C ARG A 122 44.92 -17.84 -8.61
N SER A 123 44.14 -18.06 -9.67
CA SER A 123 44.62 -18.65 -10.91
C SER A 123 45.62 -17.73 -11.61
N SER A 124 45.36 -16.42 -11.64
CA SER A 124 46.28 -15.44 -12.24
C SER A 124 47.63 -15.34 -11.52
N SER A 125 47.67 -15.50 -10.18
CA SER A 125 48.92 -15.46 -9.41
C SER A 125 49.72 -16.75 -9.49
N SER A 126 49.06 -17.89 -9.74
CA SER A 126 49.73 -19.18 -9.91
C SER A 126 50.47 -19.29 -11.25
N GLU A 127 50.01 -18.59 -12.29
CA GLU A 127 50.71 -18.55 -13.60
C GLU A 127 52.03 -17.76 -13.55
N GLN A 128 52.23 -16.91 -12.54
CA GLN A 128 53.47 -16.14 -12.38
C GLN A 128 54.59 -16.92 -11.66
N ASN A 129 54.29 -18.10 -11.10
CA ASN A 129 55.23 -18.92 -10.32
C ASN A 129 55.76 -20.16 -11.07
N CYS A 130 55.43 -20.35 -12.34
CA CYS A 130 55.88 -21.48 -13.16
C CYS A 130 57.05 -21.15 -14.12
N PHE A 131 57.75 -20.03 -13.93
CA PHE A 131 59.06 -19.83 -14.56
C PHE A 131 60.17 -20.24 -13.59
N PRO A 132 60.83 -21.40 -13.77
CA PRO A 132 62.10 -21.61 -13.09
C PRO A 132 63.07 -20.54 -13.58
N SER A 133 63.51 -19.65 -12.69
CA SER A 133 64.57 -18.69 -12.97
C SER A 133 65.84 -19.47 -13.35
N VAL A 134 66.10 -19.56 -14.65
CA VAL A 134 67.36 -20.09 -15.19
C VAL A 134 68.41 -18.98 -15.06
N GLU A 135 68.88 -18.71 -13.85
CA GLU A 135 70.06 -17.87 -13.62
C GLU A 135 70.90 -18.41 -12.47
N GLN A 136 71.48 -19.59 -12.68
CA GLN A 136 72.75 -19.96 -12.06
C GLN A 136 73.64 -20.66 -13.10
N MET A 137 74.09 -19.89 -14.09
CA MET A 137 75.25 -20.28 -14.90
C MET A 137 76.44 -19.47 -14.38
N GLN A 138 77.19 -20.06 -13.44
CA GLN A 138 78.50 -19.56 -13.04
C GLN A 138 79.50 -19.90 -14.15
N PRO A 139 80.14 -18.93 -14.83
CA PRO A 139 81.27 -19.22 -15.69
C PRO A 139 82.52 -19.38 -14.80
N SER A 140 82.96 -20.61 -14.56
CA SER A 140 84.26 -20.85 -13.95
C SER A 140 85.36 -20.48 -14.95
N LEU A 141 85.86 -19.25 -14.87
CA LEU A 141 87.12 -18.85 -15.49
C LEU A 141 88.27 -19.34 -14.61
N SER A 142 88.74 -20.57 -14.85
CA SER A 142 90.11 -20.94 -14.46
C SER A 142 91.00 -20.88 -15.70
N SER A 143 91.43 -19.67 -16.03
CA SER A 143 92.58 -19.46 -16.91
C SER A 143 93.39 -18.33 -16.30
N SER A 144 94.44 -18.70 -15.56
CA SER A 144 95.58 -17.81 -15.40
C SER A 144 96.84 -18.63 -15.56
N ALA A 145 97.49 -18.34 -16.68
CA ALA A 145 98.77 -18.85 -17.10
C ALA A 145 99.90 -18.35 -16.20
N SER A 146 100.99 -19.12 -16.22
CA SER A 146 102.31 -18.83 -15.65
C SER A 146 102.76 -17.38 -15.78
N TYR A 147 103.38 -16.86 -14.72
CA TYR A 147 104.53 -15.96 -14.84
C TYR A 147 105.53 -16.21 -13.68
N TYR A 148 106.76 -16.50 -14.09
CA TYR A 148 108.04 -16.70 -13.38
C TYR A 148 108.18 -17.90 -12.44
#